data_AF-A0A397PJN2-F1
#
_entry.id   AF-A0A397PJN2-F1
#
_cell.length_a   1.000
_cell.length_b   1.000
_cell.length_c   1.000
_cell.angle_alpha   90.00
_cell.angle_beta   90.00
_cell.angle_gamma   90.00
#
_symmetry.space_group_name_H-M   'P 1'
#
loop_
_entity.id
_entity.type
_entity.pdbx_description
1 polymer ?
#
loop_
_entity_poly.entity_id
_entity_poly.type
_entity_poly.pdbx_seq_one_letter_code
_entity_poly.pdbx_strand_id
1 'polypeptide(L)'
;MRSHSLARATGIPPSRLETLLNKNPDDVTAITVSELENIITALNLDALEAILRADTFNLIPDDRRDRYEPIIHVLSAIFREVSATVLQAAVELDTIGDPEVKSEWTPVLKDVILQRIVKEIAVAAGHRTRWMLDV
;
A
#
# COMPACT_ATOMS: atom_id res chain seq x y z
N MET A 1 -11.90 13.47 15.21
CA MET A 1 -10.78 14.39 15.46
C MET A 1 -11.20 15.77 14.94
N ARG A 2 -11.21 16.83 15.77
CA ARG A 2 -11.70 18.17 15.34
C ARG A 2 -10.73 18.72 14.27
N SER A 3 -11.22 19.31 13.18
CA SER A 3 -10.39 19.82 12.05
C SER A 3 -9.18 20.65 12.50
N HIS A 4 -9.32 21.36 13.62
CA HIS A 4 -8.30 22.18 14.24
C HIS A 4 -7.11 21.40 14.80
N SER A 5 -7.30 20.19 15.35
CA SER A 5 -6.18 19.40 15.86
C SER A 5 -5.39 18.75 14.72
N LEU A 6 -6.07 18.34 13.64
CA LEU A 6 -5.43 17.84 12.44
C LEU A 6 -4.70 18.96 11.69
N ALA A 7 -5.28 20.16 11.61
CA ALA A 7 -4.62 21.34 11.03
C ALA A 7 -3.29 21.65 11.72
N ARG A 8 -3.28 21.60 13.06
CA ARG A 8 -2.06 21.81 13.83
C ARG A 8 -1.03 20.69 13.62
N ALA A 9 -1.46 19.45 13.50
CA ALA A 9 -0.57 18.30 13.34
C ALA A 9 0.01 18.19 11.92
N THR A 10 -0.74 18.61 10.90
CA THR A 10 -0.36 18.52 9.48
C THR A 10 0.30 19.78 8.94
N GLY A 11 0.14 20.93 9.64
CA GLY A 11 0.51 22.24 9.11
C GLY A 11 -0.40 22.74 7.97
N ILE A 12 -1.47 22.00 7.65
CA ILE A 12 -2.43 22.37 6.60
C ILE A 12 -3.51 23.29 7.20
N PRO A 13 -3.86 24.40 6.55
CA PRO A 13 -4.91 25.30 7.03
C PRO A 13 -6.24 24.57 7.26
N PRO A 14 -7.01 24.89 8.32
CA PRO A 14 -8.30 24.24 8.60
C PRO A 14 -9.28 24.29 7.42
N SER A 15 -9.36 25.42 6.72
CA SER A 15 -10.20 25.58 5.53
C SER A 15 -9.79 24.63 4.40
N ARG A 16 -8.47 24.46 4.18
CA ARG A 16 -7.93 23.53 3.17
C ARG A 16 -8.19 22.08 3.57
N LEU A 17 -8.04 21.72 4.84
CA LEU A 17 -8.40 20.39 5.34
C LEU A 17 -9.89 20.11 5.22
N GLU A 18 -10.76 21.09 5.48
CA GLU A 18 -12.20 20.95 5.31
C GLU A 18 -12.55 20.71 3.85
N THR A 19 -11.90 21.38 2.90
CA THR A 19 -12.05 21.11 1.47
C THR A 19 -11.53 19.71 1.10
N LEU A 20 -10.33 19.33 1.56
CA LEU A 20 -9.72 18.03 1.25
C LEU A 20 -10.50 16.83 1.83
N LEU A 21 -11.13 17.01 2.99
CA LEU A 21 -11.90 15.97 3.67
C LEU A 21 -13.39 16.00 3.31
N ASN A 22 -13.80 16.97 2.48
CA ASN A 22 -15.19 17.05 2.04
C ASN A 22 -15.52 15.82 1.18
N LYS A 23 -16.59 15.11 1.53
CA LYS A 23 -17.00 13.87 0.86
C LYS A 23 -17.78 14.10 -0.44
N ASN A 24 -17.84 15.32 -0.95
CA ASN A 24 -18.62 15.61 -2.16
C ASN A 24 -17.87 15.07 -3.39
N PRO A 25 -18.38 14.01 -4.06
CA PRO A 25 -17.70 13.41 -5.21
C PRO A 25 -17.60 14.36 -6.42
N ASP A 26 -18.41 15.41 -6.46
CA ASP A 26 -18.38 16.44 -7.51
C ASP A 26 -17.35 17.55 -7.24
N ASP A 27 -16.74 17.57 -6.05
CA ASP A 27 -15.72 18.52 -5.64
C ASP A 27 -14.37 17.80 -5.45
N VAL A 28 -13.82 17.31 -6.57
CA VAL A 28 -12.52 16.64 -6.59
C VAL A 28 -11.42 17.68 -6.45
N THR A 29 -11.17 18.11 -5.22
CA THR A 29 -10.06 18.99 -4.91
C THR A 29 -8.74 18.20 -4.99
N ALA A 30 -7.82 18.65 -5.84
CA ALA A 30 -6.50 18.03 -5.97
C ALA A 30 -5.72 18.14 -4.66
N ILE A 31 -5.15 17.02 -4.22
CA ILE A 31 -4.24 16.91 -3.08
C ILE A 31 -2.80 16.85 -3.59
N THR A 32 -1.89 17.58 -2.97
CA THR A 32 -0.45 17.46 -3.26
C THR A 32 0.17 16.28 -2.51
N VAL A 33 1.29 15.76 -3.01
CA VAL A 33 2.03 14.66 -2.37
C VAL A 33 2.43 15.03 -0.93
N SER A 34 2.95 16.24 -0.71
CA SER A 34 3.34 16.70 0.63
C SER A 34 2.15 16.87 1.58
N GLU A 35 0.98 17.32 1.07
CA GLU A 35 -0.25 17.36 1.89
C GLU A 35 -0.67 15.94 2.31
N LEU A 36 -0.61 14.97 1.38
CA LEU A 36 -0.93 13.58 1.66
C LEU A 36 0.05 12.97 2.69
N GLU A 37 1.35 13.18 2.53
CA GLU A 37 2.39 12.71 3.47
C GLU A 37 2.18 13.29 4.88
N ASN A 38 1.89 14.59 4.97
CA ASN A 38 1.63 15.24 6.24
C ASN A 38 0.38 14.69 6.92
N ILE A 39 -0.69 14.44 6.17
CA ILE A 39 -1.93 13.85 6.69
C ILE A 39 -1.69 12.43 7.19
N ILE A 40 -1.04 11.57 6.41
CA ILE A 40 -0.72 10.20 6.79
C ILE A 40 0.14 10.17 8.05
N THR A 41 1.19 11.00 8.09
CA THR A 41 2.10 11.10 9.25
C THR A 41 1.39 11.61 10.50
N ALA A 42 0.56 12.65 10.37
CA ALA A 42 -0.21 13.20 11.49
C ALA A 42 -1.25 12.23 12.05
N LEU A 43 -1.77 11.32 11.23
CA LEU A 43 -2.67 10.25 11.64
C LEU A 43 -1.92 9.02 12.18
N ASN A 44 -0.59 9.05 12.20
CA ASN A 44 0.28 7.93 12.57
C ASN A 44 -0.07 6.66 11.76
N LEU A 45 -0.38 6.84 10.48
CA LEU A 45 -0.67 5.76 9.55
C LEU A 45 0.61 5.38 8.79
N ASP A 46 0.76 4.09 8.50
CA ASP A 46 1.75 3.64 7.52
C ASP A 46 1.24 4.00 6.11
N ALA A 47 2.04 4.74 5.34
CA ALA A 47 1.65 5.23 4.02
C ALA A 47 1.36 4.10 3.01
N LEU A 48 2.19 3.05 3.04
CA LEU A 48 2.02 1.90 2.15
C LEU A 48 0.76 1.12 2.56
N GLU A 49 0.55 0.97 3.87
CA GLU A 49 -0.65 0.34 4.39
C GLU A 49 -1.91 1.13 4.03
N ALA A 50 -1.88 2.47 4.11
CA ALA A 50 -2.98 3.34 3.73
C ALA A 50 -3.34 3.19 2.24
N ILE A 51 -2.33 3.15 1.35
CA ILE A 51 -2.51 2.93 -0.09
C ILE A 51 -3.11 1.54 -0.34
N LEU A 52 -2.54 0.50 0.26
CA LEU A 52 -3.04 -0.87 0.10
C LEU A 52 -4.47 -1.02 0.62
N ARG A 53 -4.83 -0.38 1.73
CA ARG A 53 -6.23 -0.33 2.22
C ARG A 53 -7.14 0.36 1.21
N ALA A 54 -6.75 1.52 0.70
CA ALA A 54 -7.56 2.29 -0.25
C ALA A 54 -7.84 1.49 -1.54
N ASP A 55 -6.82 0.84 -2.11
CA ASP A 55 -6.98 0.06 -3.34
C ASP A 55 -7.66 -1.29 -3.10
N THR A 56 -7.31 -1.99 -2.02
CA THR A 56 -7.75 -3.38 -1.81
C THR A 56 -9.12 -3.47 -1.16
N PHE A 57 -9.45 -2.59 -0.20
CA PHE A 57 -10.73 -2.66 0.50
C PHE A 57 -11.90 -2.21 -0.37
N ASN A 58 -11.67 -1.45 -1.44
CA ASN A 58 -12.69 -1.20 -2.47
C ASN A 58 -13.19 -2.49 -3.14
N LEU A 59 -12.41 -3.57 -3.09
CA LEU A 59 -12.78 -4.88 -3.64
C LEU A 59 -13.53 -5.77 -2.62
N ILE A 60 -13.64 -5.33 -1.36
CA ILE A 60 -14.19 -6.12 -0.25
C ILE A 60 -15.41 -5.39 0.35
N PRO A 61 -16.54 -6.08 0.56
CA PRO A 61 -17.69 -5.52 1.27
C PRO A 61 -17.32 -4.94 2.63
N ASP A 62 -17.89 -3.77 2.96
CA ASP A 62 -17.59 -3.00 4.17
C ASP A 62 -17.73 -3.84 5.46
N ASP A 63 -18.72 -4.73 5.54
CA ASP A 63 -19.01 -5.59 6.70
C ASP A 63 -17.91 -6.61 7.00
N ARG A 64 -16.92 -6.76 6.11
CA ARG A 64 -15.84 -7.75 6.24
C ARG A 64 -14.46 -7.14 6.34
N ARG A 65 -14.30 -5.82 6.14
CA ARG A 65 -12.99 -5.16 6.05
C ARG A 65 -12.17 -5.30 7.32
N ASP A 66 -12.78 -5.09 8.49
CA ASP A 66 -12.11 -5.18 9.80
C ASP A 66 -11.47 -6.56 10.03
N ARG A 67 -12.08 -7.62 9.49
CA ARG A 67 -11.55 -8.99 9.60
C ARG A 67 -10.23 -9.18 8.83
N TYR A 68 -10.00 -8.37 7.80
CA TYR A 68 -8.83 -8.48 6.93
C TYR A 68 -7.75 -7.42 7.24
N GLU A 69 -7.99 -6.54 8.21
CA GLU A 69 -7.02 -5.52 8.62
C GLU A 69 -5.65 -6.12 9.03
N PRO A 70 -5.56 -7.23 9.79
CA PRO A 70 -4.29 -7.87 10.08
C PRO A 70 -3.54 -8.38 8.83
N ILE A 71 -4.26 -8.79 7.78
CA ILE A 71 -3.66 -9.28 6.55
C ILE A 71 -3.02 -8.12 5.79
N ILE A 72 -3.71 -6.97 5.71
CA ILE A 72 -3.15 -5.78 5.06
C ILE A 72 -1.90 -5.28 5.78
N HIS A 73 -1.89 -5.32 7.11
CA HIS A 73 -0.70 -4.98 7.88
C HIS A 73 0.50 -5.89 7.53
N VAL A 74 0.29 -7.21 7.50
CA VAL A 74 1.32 -8.18 7.11
C VAL A 74 1.78 -7.97 5.67
N LEU A 75 0.87 -7.77 4.73
CA LEU A 75 1.20 -7.52 3.32
C LEU A 75 2.04 -6.24 3.18
N SER A 76 1.70 -5.18 3.90
CA SER A 76 2.46 -3.92 3.89
C SER A 76 3.90 -4.12 4.37
N ALA A 77 4.08 -4.89 5.45
CA ALA A 77 5.41 -5.25 5.94
C ALA A 77 6.21 -6.06 4.90
N ILE A 78 5.60 -7.07 4.28
CA ILE A 78 6.23 -7.90 3.24
C ILE A 78 6.64 -7.04 2.05
N PHE A 79 5.75 -6.19 1.52
CA PHE A 79 6.06 -5.34 0.39
C PHE A 79 7.20 -4.37 0.69
N ARG A 80 7.23 -3.80 1.90
CA ARG A 80 8.33 -2.92 2.33
C ARG A 80 9.67 -3.66 2.32
N GLU A 81 9.70 -4.88 2.86
CA GLU A 81 10.91 -5.71 2.89
C GLU A 81 11.33 -6.11 1.47
N VAL A 82 10.41 -6.59 0.63
CA VAL A 82 10.67 -6.95 -0.77
C VAL A 82 11.20 -5.76 -1.56
N SER A 83 10.57 -4.59 -1.46
CA SER A 83 11.01 -3.38 -2.14
C SER A 83 12.42 -2.97 -1.71
N ALA A 84 12.71 -3.02 -0.40
CA ALA A 84 14.05 -2.72 0.11
C ALA A 84 15.10 -3.72 -0.39
N THR A 85 14.81 -5.03 -0.33
CA THR A 85 15.72 -6.08 -0.80
C THR A 85 15.99 -5.97 -2.30
N VAL A 86 14.95 -5.71 -3.12
CA VAL A 86 15.11 -5.55 -4.57
C VAL A 86 15.95 -4.32 -4.89
N LEU A 87 15.70 -3.18 -4.24
CA LEU A 87 16.52 -1.98 -4.43
C LEU A 87 17.96 -2.20 -3.98
N GLN A 88 18.17 -2.85 -2.83
CA GLN A 88 19.51 -3.16 -2.34
C GLN A 88 20.25 -4.09 -3.30
N ALA A 89 19.60 -5.15 -3.78
CA ALA A 89 20.18 -6.03 -4.80
C ALA A 89 20.50 -5.26 -6.08
N ALA A 90 19.63 -4.35 -6.52
CA ALA A 90 19.88 -3.52 -7.69
C ALA A 90 21.10 -2.60 -7.51
N VAL A 91 21.28 -2.03 -6.31
CA VAL A 91 22.45 -1.22 -5.94
C VAL A 91 23.71 -2.08 -5.86
N GLU A 92 23.66 -3.25 -5.23
CA GLU A 92 24.81 -4.17 -5.10
C GLU A 92 25.27 -4.71 -6.46
N LEU A 93 24.35 -4.81 -7.42
CA LEU A 93 24.65 -5.22 -8.78
C LEU A 93 25.33 -4.12 -9.61
N ASP A 94 25.63 -2.93 -9.04
CA ASP A 94 26.27 -1.67 -9.54
C ASP A 94 27.08 -1.70 -10.86
N THR A 95 26.51 -2.31 -11.90
CA THR A 95 26.91 -2.29 -13.31
C THR A 95 25.78 -1.73 -14.17
N ILE A 96 24.72 -1.22 -13.55
CA ILE A 96 23.59 -0.63 -14.25
C ILE A 96 23.61 0.87 -14.00
N GLY A 97 24.51 1.54 -14.73
CA GLY A 97 24.34 2.96 -15.04
C GLY A 97 23.00 3.08 -15.75
N ASP A 98 22.04 3.70 -15.06
CA ASP A 98 20.64 3.82 -15.45
C ASP A 98 19.92 2.45 -15.60
N PRO A 99 19.22 1.95 -14.57
CA PRO A 99 18.35 0.81 -14.77
C PRO A 99 17.24 1.22 -15.72
N GLU A 100 17.41 0.87 -16.99
CA GLU A 100 16.27 0.66 -17.88
C GLU A 100 15.40 -0.40 -17.23
N VAL A 101 14.48 0.04 -16.36
CA VAL A 101 13.44 -0.78 -15.78
C VAL A 101 12.60 -1.26 -16.96
N LYS A 102 12.91 -2.45 -17.46
CA LYS A 102 12.18 -3.02 -18.58
C LYS A 102 10.79 -3.36 -18.06
N SER A 103 9.78 -2.73 -18.65
CA SER A 103 8.36 -2.96 -18.32
C SER A 103 7.95 -4.44 -18.43
N GLU A 104 8.70 -5.24 -19.20
CA GLU A 104 8.55 -6.70 -19.33
C GLU A 104 8.90 -7.48 -18.05
N TRP A 105 9.60 -6.89 -17.09
CA TRP A 105 9.92 -7.54 -15.81
C TRP A 105 8.72 -7.55 -14.86
N THR A 106 7.80 -6.59 -15.00
CA THR A 106 6.66 -6.44 -14.10
C THR A 106 5.75 -7.67 -14.04
N PRO A 107 5.33 -8.29 -15.17
CA PRO A 107 4.50 -9.50 -15.13
C PRO A 107 5.23 -10.69 -14.48
N VAL A 108 6.50 -10.92 -14.84
CA VAL A 108 7.29 -12.05 -14.35
C VAL A 108 7.51 -11.98 -12.84
N LEU A 109 7.94 -10.82 -12.34
CA LEU A 109 8.16 -10.61 -10.92
C LEU A 109 6.84 -10.68 -10.13
N LYS A 110 5.77 -10.12 -10.69
CA LYS A 110 4.43 -10.15 -10.10
C LYS A 110 3.95 -11.58 -9.88
N ASP A 111 4.04 -12.44 -10.89
CA ASP A 111 3.54 -13.81 -10.80
C ASP A 111 4.35 -14.65 -9.80
N VAL A 112 5.68 -14.53 -9.82
CA VAL A 112 6.56 -15.24 -8.87
C VAL A 112 6.27 -14.83 -7.42
N ILE A 113 6.15 -13.52 -7.16
CA ILE A 113 5.89 -12.99 -5.81
C ILE A 113 4.49 -13.41 -5.34
N LEU A 114 3.46 -13.24 -6.18
CA LEU A 114 2.08 -13.61 -5.84
C LEU A 114 1.95 -15.10 -5.55
N GLN A 115 2.47 -15.96 -6.42
CA GLN A 115 2.43 -17.41 -6.22
C GLN A 115 3.12 -17.80 -4.92
N ARG A 116 4.29 -17.20 -4.62
CA ARG A 116 5.01 -17.53 -3.39
C ARG A 116 4.25 -17.08 -2.15
N ILE A 117 3.73 -15.85 -2.12
CA ILE A 117 2.95 -15.33 -0.98
C ILE A 117 1.70 -16.19 -0.73
N VAL A 118 0.91 -16.49 -1.77
CA VAL A 118 -0.30 -17.31 -1.63
C VAL A 118 0.04 -18.71 -1.12
N LYS A 119 1.15 -19.28 -1.61
CA LYS A 119 1.62 -20.61 -1.17
C LYS A 119 1.93 -20.63 0.31
N GLU A 120 2.75 -19.68 0.78
CA GLU A 120 3.18 -19.64 2.17
C GLU A 120 1.99 -19.33 3.11
N ILE A 121 1.06 -18.46 2.71
CA ILE A 121 -0.19 -18.21 3.47
C ILE A 121 -1.02 -19.49 3.58
N ALA A 122 -1.19 -20.25 2.48
CA ALA A 122 -1.95 -21.49 2.47
C ALA A 122 -1.30 -22.56 3.38
N VAL A 123 0.04 -22.68 3.32
CA VAL A 123 0.82 -23.57 4.19
C VAL A 123 0.66 -23.18 5.66
N ALA A 124 0.83 -21.90 6.00
CA ALA A 124 0.70 -21.39 7.36
C ALA A 124 -0.72 -21.54 7.93
N ALA A 125 -1.75 -21.39 7.09
CA ALA A 125 -3.15 -21.59 7.45
C ALA A 125 -3.55 -23.07 7.57
N GLY A 126 -2.63 -24.02 7.36
CA GLY A 126 -2.91 -25.46 7.40
C GLY A 126 -3.73 -25.96 6.19
N HIS A 127 -3.99 -25.11 5.21
CA HIS A 127 -4.67 -25.44 3.96
C HIS A 127 -3.65 -26.01 2.97
N ARG A 128 -3.40 -27.33 3.03
CA ARG A 128 -2.71 -28.05 1.93
C ARG A 128 -3.66 -28.22 0.75
N THR A 129 -4.04 -27.13 0.11
CA THR A 129 -5.01 -27.17 -0.99
C THR A 129 -4.29 -27.46 -2.30
N ARG A 130 -4.74 -28.51 -2.99
CA ARG A 130 -4.15 -29.13 -4.20
C ARG A 130 -4.13 -28.23 -5.45
N TRP A 131 -4.83 -27.09 -5.43
CA TRP A 131 -5.12 -26.25 -6.60
C TRP A 131 -4.07 -25.17 -6.90
N MET A 132 -2.81 -25.39 -6.53
CA MET A 132 -1.71 -24.46 -6.80
C MET A 132 -0.65 -25.03 -7.76
N LEU A 133 -0.95 -26.15 -8.45
CA LEU A 133 0.00 -26.83 -9.34
C LEU A 133 -0.35 -26.75 -10.83
N ASP A 134 -1.42 -26.08 -11.22
CA ASP A 134 -1.82 -25.96 -12.63
C ASP A 134 -1.89 -24.49 -13.07
N VAL A 135 -0.74 -23.82 -13.21
CA VAL A 135 -0.40 -22.85 -14.27
C VAL A 135 1.12 -22.80 -14.42
#